data_AF-A0A2K6LYR2-F1
#
_entry.id   AF-A0A2K6LYR2-F1
#
_cell.length_a   1.000
_cell.length_b   1.000
_cell.length_c   1.000
_cell.angle_alpha   90.00
_cell.angle_beta   90.00
_cell.angle_gamma   90.00
#
_symmetry.space_group_name_H-M   'P 1'
#
loop_
_entity.id
_entity.type
_entity.pdbx_description
1 polymer ?
#
loop_
_entity_poly.entity_id
_entity_poly.type
_entity_poly.pdbx_seq_one_letter_code
_entity_poly.pdbx_strand_id
1 'polypeptide(L)'
;MIVAAEAVAAPSCGGRSGADAPRAKGHSLRPGYPRGNITMSEASRAETFVFLDLEATGLPSMEPEIAELSLFAVHRSSLENLERDESGAPVLPRVLDKLTLCMCPERPFTAKASEITGLSSEGLARCRKAGFDGVVVRMLQAFLSRQAGPICLVAHNGFDYDFPLLCAELRRLGARLPRDTVCLDTLPALRGLDRAHSHGTRARGRQGYSLGSLFHRYFQAEPSAAHSAEGDVHTLLLIFLHRATELLAWADEQARGWAHIEPMYLPPDDPSLEA
;
A
#
# COMPACT_ATOMS: atom_id res chain seq x y z
N MET A 1 -5.78 -3.22 16.64
CA MET A 1 -5.42 -4.19 15.57
C MET A 1 -6.17 -3.72 14.34
N ILE A 2 -5.43 -3.29 13.32
CA ILE A 2 -5.98 -2.72 12.08
C ILE A 2 -6.88 -3.75 11.43
N VAL A 3 -7.95 -3.30 10.78
CA VAL A 3 -8.87 -4.17 10.01
C VAL A 3 -8.05 -5.09 9.08
N ALA A 4 -6.93 -4.60 8.53
CA ALA A 4 -6.00 -5.37 7.69
C ALA A 4 -5.08 -6.40 8.40
N ALA A 5 -4.96 -6.42 9.73
CA ALA A 5 -3.91 -7.21 10.42
C ALA A 5 -4.32 -8.62 10.91
N GLU A 6 -5.60 -9.03 10.81
CA GLU A 6 -6.06 -10.36 11.23
C GLU A 6 -6.39 -11.33 10.09
N ALA A 7 -6.13 -10.95 8.83
CA ALA A 7 -6.14 -11.91 7.74
C ALA A 7 -4.85 -12.75 7.78
N VAL A 8 -5.01 -14.07 7.90
CA VAL A 8 -4.01 -15.15 7.71
C VAL A 8 -3.28 -15.62 8.99
N ALA A 9 -3.93 -16.55 9.70
CA ALA A 9 -3.25 -17.59 10.47
C ALA A 9 -3.99 -18.93 10.39
N ALA A 10 -3.67 -19.76 9.39
CA ALA A 10 -3.87 -21.22 9.45
C ALA A 10 -2.83 -21.95 8.57
N PRO A 11 -2.18 -23.03 9.06
CA PRO A 11 -1.13 -23.74 8.34
C PRO A 11 -1.69 -24.93 7.55
N SER A 12 -1.13 -25.21 6.36
CA SER A 12 -1.26 -26.52 5.71
C SER A 12 0.12 -27.13 5.47
N CYS A 13 0.23 -28.41 5.85
CA CYS A 13 1.42 -29.25 5.79
C CYS A 13 1.43 -30.13 4.53
N GLY A 14 2.65 -30.46 4.09
CA GLY A 14 2.99 -31.61 3.22
C GLY A 14 3.19 -31.25 1.74
N GLY A 15 4.25 -31.63 1.02
CA GLY A 15 5.44 -32.43 1.32
C GLY A 15 5.95 -33.11 0.03
N ARG A 16 7.24 -32.93 -0.30
CA ARG A 16 8.14 -33.75 -1.17
C ARG A 16 7.77 -33.84 -2.68
N SER A 17 8.66 -34.01 -3.68
CA SER A 17 10.11 -34.29 -3.80
C SER A 17 10.54 -34.28 -5.29
N GLY A 18 11.82 -33.97 -5.57
CA GLY A 18 12.66 -34.46 -6.70
C GLY A 18 12.41 -33.89 -8.11
N ALA A 19 13.30 -33.93 -9.09
CA ALA A 19 14.76 -33.95 -9.23
C ALA A 19 15.05 -33.79 -10.76
N ASP A 20 16.27 -33.36 -11.09
CA ASP A 20 17.00 -33.55 -12.36
C ASP A 20 16.71 -32.73 -13.64
N ALA A 21 17.74 -31.95 -14.03
CA ALA A 21 18.16 -31.62 -15.40
C ALA A 21 19.04 -32.78 -15.95
N PRO A 22 19.62 -32.81 -17.20
CA PRO A 22 19.89 -31.68 -18.12
C PRO A 22 19.85 -31.97 -19.65
N ARG A 23 20.19 -30.92 -20.44
CA ARG A 23 21.23 -30.87 -21.51
C ARG A 23 20.81 -30.53 -22.95
N ALA A 24 21.34 -29.37 -23.37
CA ALA A 24 21.75 -28.82 -24.68
C ALA A 24 21.63 -29.62 -26.00
N LYS A 25 21.21 -28.93 -27.09
CA LYS A 25 22.07 -28.39 -28.20
C LYS A 25 21.22 -27.94 -29.39
N GLY A 26 21.63 -26.87 -30.09
CA GLY A 26 21.14 -26.58 -31.45
C GLY A 26 21.39 -25.14 -31.92
N HIS A 27 22.53 -24.90 -32.57
CA HIS A 27 22.86 -23.66 -33.26
C HIS A 27 22.02 -23.48 -34.53
N SER A 28 21.46 -22.29 -34.76
CA SER A 28 21.08 -21.83 -36.10
C SER A 28 21.31 -20.31 -36.20
N LEU A 29 22.29 -19.93 -37.02
CA LEU A 29 22.63 -18.56 -37.36
C LEU A 29 21.63 -18.04 -38.39
N ARG A 30 20.95 -16.92 -38.08
CA ARG A 30 20.19 -16.11 -39.04
C ARG A 30 20.71 -14.66 -39.05
N PRO A 31 20.58 -13.94 -40.17
CA PRO A 31 21.35 -12.72 -40.44
C PRO A 31 20.87 -11.53 -39.61
N GLY A 32 21.83 -10.72 -39.17
CA GLY A 32 21.62 -9.56 -38.32
C GLY A 32 20.84 -8.44 -39.00
N TYR A 33 19.72 -8.06 -38.39
CA TYR A 33 19.11 -6.74 -38.55
C TYR A 33 19.86 -5.73 -37.66
N PRO A 34 19.98 -4.46 -38.07
CA PRO A 34 20.71 -3.45 -37.32
C PRO A 34 20.07 -3.29 -35.93
N ARG A 35 20.88 -3.51 -34.90
CA ARG A 35 20.53 -3.23 -33.50
C ARG A 35 20.31 -1.73 -33.38
N GLY A 36 19.04 -1.31 -33.46
CA GLY A 36 18.65 -0.07 -32.81
C GLY A 36 19.05 -0.17 -31.35
N ASN A 37 19.79 0.83 -30.85
CA ASN A 37 19.96 1.01 -29.43
C ASN A 37 18.55 1.19 -28.84
N ILE A 38 17.97 0.10 -28.34
CA ILE A 38 16.92 0.19 -27.35
C ILE A 38 17.66 0.70 -26.12
N THR A 39 17.67 2.02 -25.95
CA THR A 39 17.79 2.59 -24.62
C THR A 39 16.65 1.94 -23.84
N MET A 40 16.97 0.94 -23.01
CA MET A 40 16.06 0.54 -21.95
C MET A 40 15.79 1.84 -21.21
N SER A 41 14.55 2.33 -21.31
CA SER A 41 14.07 3.39 -20.44
C SER A 41 14.30 2.84 -19.04
N GLU A 42 15.31 3.36 -18.33
CA GLU A 42 15.34 3.16 -16.89
C GLU A 42 13.96 3.60 -16.40
N ALA A 43 13.26 2.71 -15.69
CA ALA A 43 12.06 3.13 -14.99
C ALA A 43 12.52 4.22 -14.03
N SER A 44 12.09 5.46 -14.27
CA SER A 44 12.43 6.59 -13.40
C SER A 44 11.97 6.26 -11.98
N ARG A 45 12.86 6.44 -11.01
CA ARG A 45 12.58 6.23 -9.58
C ARG A 45 11.41 7.12 -9.17
N ALA A 46 10.62 6.67 -8.20
CA ALA A 46 9.51 7.48 -7.71
C ALA A 46 10.03 8.74 -7.00
N GLU A 47 9.50 9.90 -7.41
CA GLU A 47 9.86 11.21 -6.86
C GLU A 47 8.93 11.62 -5.70
N THR A 48 7.70 11.11 -5.68
CA THR A 48 6.78 11.32 -4.55
C THR A 48 6.26 10.00 -4.01
N PHE A 49 6.31 9.84 -2.70
CA PHE A 49 5.71 8.72 -1.98
C PHE A 49 4.42 9.20 -1.32
N VAL A 50 3.31 8.56 -1.67
CA VAL A 50 1.98 8.89 -1.14
C VAL A 50 1.55 7.77 -0.22
N PHE A 51 1.62 8.03 1.07
CA PHE A 51 1.22 7.11 2.13
C PHE A 51 -0.30 7.08 2.21
N LEU A 52 -0.87 5.89 2.16
CA LEU A 52 -2.30 5.60 2.05
C LEU A 52 -2.72 4.67 3.18
N ASP A 53 -3.88 4.95 3.75
CA ASP A 53 -4.63 4.04 4.61
C ASP A 53 -6.13 4.23 4.35
N LEU A 54 -6.87 3.12 4.45
CA LEU A 54 -8.32 3.07 4.25
C LEU A 54 -9.01 2.45 5.47
N GLU A 55 -9.99 3.18 6.02
CA GLU A 55 -11.00 2.57 6.89
C GLU A 55 -12.20 2.15 6.05
N ALA A 56 -12.73 0.95 6.31
CA ALA A 56 -13.77 0.35 5.50
C ALA A 56 -14.82 -0.37 6.35
N THR A 57 -15.88 -0.86 5.70
CA THR A 57 -16.99 -1.55 6.36
C THR A 57 -16.64 -2.95 6.92
N GLY A 58 -15.52 -3.54 6.52
CA GLY A 58 -15.12 -4.87 6.98
C GLY A 58 -13.88 -5.44 6.28
N LEU A 59 -13.72 -6.76 6.38
CA LEU A 59 -12.62 -7.53 5.78
C LEU A 59 -12.93 -7.93 4.33
N PRO A 60 -11.92 -8.31 3.52
CA PRO A 60 -12.10 -8.64 2.10
C PRO A 60 -13.17 -9.71 1.82
N SER A 61 -13.33 -10.68 2.72
CA SER A 61 -14.33 -11.75 2.58
C SER A 61 -15.79 -11.26 2.62
N MET A 62 -16.03 -10.01 3.00
CA MET A 62 -17.34 -9.38 3.10
C MET A 62 -17.56 -8.33 2.01
N GLU A 63 -16.65 -8.21 1.04
CA GLU A 63 -16.65 -7.18 -0.01
C GLU A 63 -16.82 -5.77 0.57
N PRO A 64 -15.83 -5.28 1.33
CA PRO A 64 -15.97 -4.04 2.08
C PRO A 64 -15.98 -2.81 1.16
N GLU A 65 -16.46 -1.70 1.69
CA GLU A 65 -16.50 -0.40 1.01
C GLU A 65 -15.75 0.64 1.84
N ILE A 66 -15.10 1.57 1.15
CA ILE A 66 -14.32 2.63 1.80
C ILE A 66 -15.25 3.57 2.55
N ALA A 67 -14.90 3.88 3.80
CA ALA A 67 -15.60 4.84 4.64
C ALA A 67 -14.72 6.04 5.04
N GLU A 68 -13.41 5.85 5.10
CA GLU A 68 -12.44 6.91 5.27
C GLU A 68 -11.19 6.61 4.44
N LEU A 69 -10.63 7.63 3.81
CA LEU A 69 -9.39 7.56 3.05
C LEU A 69 -8.47 8.68 3.52
N SER A 70 -7.20 8.37 3.79
CA SER A 70 -6.19 9.39 4.05
C SER A 70 -4.96 9.20 3.15
N LEU A 71 -4.38 10.32 2.72
CA LEU A 71 -3.19 10.39 1.87
C LEU A 71 -2.22 11.42 2.43
N PHE A 72 -0.97 11.03 2.67
CA PHE A 72 0.13 11.95 2.95
C PHE A 72 1.15 11.84 1.81
N ALA A 73 1.34 12.91 1.04
CA ALA A 73 2.31 12.95 -0.05
C ALA A 73 3.61 13.62 0.42
N VAL A 74 4.72 12.89 0.26
CA VAL A 74 6.06 13.31 0.68
C VAL A 74 7.02 13.16 -0.49
N HIS A 75 7.70 14.24 -0.84
CA HIS A 75 8.75 14.21 -1.86
C HIS A 75 9.94 13.35 -1.41
N ARG A 76 10.56 12.62 -2.33
CA ARG A 76 11.68 11.71 -2.08
C ARG A 76 12.82 12.38 -1.31
N SER A 77 13.14 13.63 -1.65
CA SER A 77 14.21 14.38 -0.96
C SER A 77 13.97 14.49 0.55
N SER A 78 12.72 14.55 1.02
CA SER A 78 12.39 14.61 2.45
C SER A 78 12.53 13.25 3.14
N LEU A 79 12.47 12.16 2.38
CA LEU A 79 12.70 10.79 2.88
C LEU A 79 14.20 10.44 2.89
N GLU A 80 14.98 11.03 1.99
CA GLU A 80 16.44 10.88 1.94
C GLU A 80 17.14 11.79 2.96
N ASN A 81 16.62 13.00 3.19
CA ASN A 81 17.16 13.98 4.14
C ASN A 81 16.31 14.03 5.41
N LEU A 82 16.36 12.96 6.20
CA LEU A 82 15.56 12.81 7.41
C LEU A 82 15.89 13.88 8.45
N GLU A 83 14.88 14.65 8.83
CA GLU A 83 14.95 15.48 10.03
C GLU A 83 14.68 14.60 11.26
N ARG A 84 15.41 14.87 12.34
CA ARG A 84 15.25 14.18 13.63
C ARG A 84 15.11 15.21 14.73
N ASP A 85 14.34 14.88 15.76
CA ASP A 85 14.25 15.70 16.96
C ASP A 85 15.46 15.51 17.89
N GLU A 86 15.46 16.21 19.03
CA GLU A 86 16.53 16.13 20.04
C GLU A 86 16.71 14.71 20.61
N SER A 87 15.68 13.86 20.56
CA SER A 87 15.73 12.47 21.00
C SER A 87 16.28 11.52 19.91
N GLY A 88 16.51 12.03 18.71
CA GLY A 88 16.93 11.26 17.54
C GLY A 88 15.78 10.54 16.83
N ALA A 89 14.53 10.79 17.23
CA ALA A 89 13.36 10.23 16.56
C ALA A 89 13.09 10.98 15.23
N PRO A 90 12.67 10.27 14.16
CA PRO A 90 12.27 10.91 12.92
C PRO A 90 11.08 11.84 13.17
N VAL A 91 11.15 13.05 12.65
CA VAL A 91 10.02 13.98 12.62
C VAL A 91 9.36 13.95 11.25
N LEU A 92 8.07 14.34 11.20
CA LEU A 92 7.38 14.45 9.92
C LEU A 92 8.02 15.55 9.05
N PRO A 93 8.20 15.30 7.75
CA PRO A 93 8.60 16.32 6.80
C PRO A 93 7.69 17.55 6.87
N ARG A 94 8.29 18.74 6.94
CA ARG A 94 7.52 20.00 6.99
C ARG A 94 6.74 20.27 5.70
N VAL A 95 7.31 19.89 4.56
CA VAL A 95 6.66 19.96 3.24
C VAL A 95 5.97 18.63 3.00
N LEU A 96 4.65 18.62 3.24
CA LEU A 96 3.81 17.42 3.22
C LEU A 96 2.38 17.84 2.85
N ASP A 97 1.88 17.29 1.75
CA ASP A 97 0.50 17.49 1.32
C ASP A 97 -0.41 16.41 1.93
N LYS A 98 -1.59 16.79 2.44
CA LYS A 98 -2.54 15.85 3.05
C LYS A 98 -3.92 15.93 2.42
N LEU A 99 -4.58 14.77 2.27
CA LEU A 99 -6.00 14.66 1.94
C LEU A 99 -6.63 13.57 2.82
N THR A 100 -7.64 13.93 3.60
CA THR A 100 -8.45 12.98 4.38
C THR A 100 -9.92 13.19 4.05
N LEU A 101 -10.62 12.12 3.65
CA LEU A 101 -12.02 12.16 3.21
C LEU A 101 -12.81 11.03 3.88
N CYS A 102 -13.88 11.38 4.61
CA CYS A 102 -14.89 10.40 5.01
C CYS A 102 -16.00 10.33 3.95
N MET A 103 -16.49 9.14 3.67
CA MET A 103 -17.56 8.85 2.70
C MET A 103 -18.53 7.81 3.26
N CYS A 104 -19.80 7.89 2.86
CA CYS A 104 -20.84 6.99 3.35
C CYS A 104 -20.94 5.74 2.45
N PRO A 105 -20.59 4.55 2.94
CA PRO A 105 -20.74 3.32 2.18
C PRO A 105 -22.22 2.96 1.98
N GLU A 106 -22.51 2.17 0.96
CA GLU A 106 -23.84 1.62 0.68
C GLU A 106 -24.11 0.37 1.54
N ARG A 107 -23.09 -0.47 1.71
CA ARG A 107 -23.10 -1.64 2.57
C ARG A 107 -22.90 -1.25 4.03
N PRO A 108 -23.57 -1.94 4.97
CA PRO A 108 -23.42 -1.66 6.39
C PRO A 108 -22.03 -2.07 6.89
N PHE A 109 -21.56 -1.37 7.92
CA PHE A 109 -20.39 -1.80 8.68
C PHE A 109 -20.66 -3.14 9.37
N THR A 110 -19.65 -4.01 9.40
CA THR A 110 -19.60 -5.07 10.40
C THR A 110 -19.49 -4.45 11.79
N ALA A 111 -19.99 -5.17 12.82
CA ALA A 111 -19.90 -4.70 14.21
C ALA A 111 -18.45 -4.37 14.61
N LYS A 112 -17.49 -5.21 14.20
CA LYS A 112 -16.09 -5.00 14.53
C LYS A 112 -15.48 -3.79 13.80
N ALA A 113 -15.78 -3.60 12.52
CA ALA A 113 -15.30 -2.43 11.78
C ALA A 113 -15.83 -1.13 12.40
N SER A 114 -17.11 -1.08 12.75
CA SER A 114 -17.69 0.10 13.41
C SER A 114 -17.06 0.36 14.79
N GLU A 115 -16.80 -0.69 15.56
CA GLU A 115 -16.14 -0.60 16.88
C GLU A 115 -14.73 0.00 16.77
N ILE A 116 -13.90 -0.53 15.87
CA ILE A 116 -12.48 -0.11 15.79
C ILE A 116 -12.33 1.26 15.13
N THR A 117 -13.09 1.53 14.07
CA THR A 117 -12.99 2.81 13.33
C THR A 117 -13.72 3.96 14.03
N GLY A 118 -14.70 3.65 14.89
CA GLY A 118 -15.64 4.63 15.41
C GLY A 118 -16.59 5.22 14.35
N LEU A 119 -16.57 4.68 13.12
CA LEU A 119 -17.45 5.10 12.03
C LEU A 119 -18.71 4.24 11.98
N SER A 120 -19.80 4.83 11.50
CA SER A 120 -21.05 4.12 11.22
C SER A 120 -21.79 4.79 10.06
N SER A 121 -22.61 4.03 9.34
CA SER A 121 -23.42 4.56 8.24
C SER A 121 -24.35 5.68 8.73
N GLU A 122 -24.95 5.53 9.92
CA GLU A 122 -25.77 6.59 10.53
C GLU A 122 -24.96 7.85 10.84
N GLY A 123 -23.75 7.70 11.40
CA GLY A 123 -22.87 8.82 11.71
C GLY A 123 -22.46 9.60 10.46
N LEU A 124 -22.07 8.88 9.41
CA LEU A 124 -21.66 9.44 8.11
C LEU A 124 -22.82 10.12 7.39
N ALA A 125 -24.01 9.50 7.39
CA ALA A 125 -25.23 10.06 6.81
C ALA A 125 -25.69 11.32 7.55
N ARG A 126 -25.63 11.34 8.88
CA ARG A 126 -25.92 12.52 9.69
C ARG A 126 -24.99 13.69 9.37
N CYS A 127 -23.72 13.41 9.08
CA CYS A 127 -22.74 14.37 8.59
C CYS A 127 -22.85 14.67 7.08
N ARG A 128 -23.87 14.12 6.40
CA ARG A 128 -24.17 14.31 4.98
C ARG A 128 -22.99 13.97 4.07
N LYS A 129 -22.24 12.91 4.40
CA LYS A 129 -21.19 12.39 3.52
C LYS A 129 -21.85 11.62 2.37
N ALA A 130 -21.44 11.94 1.14
CA ALA A 130 -21.74 11.10 -0.02
C ALA A 130 -20.87 9.84 0.00
N GLY A 131 -21.19 8.84 -0.83
CA GLY A 131 -20.33 7.65 -1.01
C GLY A 131 -19.09 7.93 -1.85
N PHE A 132 -18.36 6.89 -2.22
CA PHE A 132 -17.24 7.00 -3.15
C PHE A 132 -17.79 7.37 -4.53
N ASP A 133 -17.64 8.62 -4.95
CA ASP A 133 -18.26 9.15 -6.16
C ASP A 133 -17.26 9.87 -7.08
N GLY A 134 -17.76 10.45 -8.17
CA GLY A 134 -16.93 11.23 -9.08
C GLY A 134 -16.29 12.47 -8.47
N VAL A 135 -16.81 13.00 -7.36
CA VAL A 135 -16.19 14.13 -6.62
C VAL A 135 -14.94 13.63 -5.91
N VAL A 136 -15.03 12.49 -5.20
CA VAL A 136 -13.87 11.84 -4.56
C VAL A 136 -12.78 11.54 -5.60
N VAL A 137 -13.14 10.97 -6.76
CA VAL A 137 -12.20 10.70 -7.85
C VAL A 137 -11.48 11.96 -8.32
N ARG A 138 -12.22 13.07 -8.55
CA ARG A 138 -11.61 14.33 -8.99
C ARG A 138 -10.68 14.91 -7.92
N MET A 139 -11.04 14.82 -6.64
CA MET A 139 -10.17 15.26 -5.55
C MET A 139 -8.88 14.44 -5.51
N LEU A 140 -8.98 13.10 -5.61
CA LEU A 140 -7.83 12.21 -5.66
C LEU A 140 -6.92 12.53 -6.85
N GLN A 141 -7.48 12.65 -8.06
CA GLN A 141 -6.71 12.95 -9.26
C GLN A 141 -6.06 14.33 -9.19
N ALA A 142 -6.76 15.35 -8.70
CA ALA A 142 -6.21 16.68 -8.50
C ALA A 142 -5.07 16.67 -7.46
N PHE A 143 -5.24 15.96 -6.35
CA PHE A 143 -4.23 15.80 -5.32
C PHE A 143 -2.96 15.14 -5.88
N LEU A 144 -3.10 14.03 -6.60
CA LEU A 144 -1.97 13.32 -7.22
C LEU A 144 -1.30 14.15 -8.32
N SER A 145 -2.06 14.94 -9.08
CA SER A 145 -1.51 15.80 -10.15
C SER A 145 -0.59 16.93 -9.64
N ARG A 146 -0.68 17.27 -8.35
CA ARG A 146 0.22 18.24 -7.72
C ARG A 146 1.59 17.65 -7.36
N GLN A 147 1.71 16.33 -7.37
CA GLN A 147 2.90 15.62 -6.91
C GLN A 147 3.91 15.44 -8.04
N ALA A 148 5.19 15.47 -7.72
CA ALA A 148 6.24 15.14 -8.68
C ALA A 148 6.18 13.64 -9.00
N GLY A 149 6.02 13.30 -10.28
CA GLY A 149 5.97 11.92 -10.76
C GLY A 149 7.36 11.34 -11.10
N PRO A 150 7.50 10.01 -11.18
CA PRO A 150 6.47 9.01 -10.88
C PRO A 150 6.08 8.94 -9.41
N ILE A 151 4.84 8.53 -9.13
CA ILE A 151 4.29 8.40 -7.77
C ILE A 151 4.42 6.96 -7.29
N CYS A 152 4.84 6.76 -6.03
CA CYS A 152 4.74 5.50 -5.32
C CYS A 152 3.66 5.57 -4.24
N LEU A 153 2.56 4.86 -4.40
CA LEU A 153 1.60 4.64 -3.31
C LEU A 153 2.21 3.69 -2.28
N VAL A 154 2.15 4.04 -1.01
CA VAL A 154 2.68 3.24 0.10
C VAL A 154 1.56 2.92 1.07
N ALA A 155 1.31 1.64 1.30
CA ALA A 155 0.34 1.18 2.30
C ALA A 155 0.93 0.00 3.10
N HIS A 156 0.29 -0.34 4.22
CA HIS A 156 0.71 -1.44 5.07
C HIS A 156 -0.24 -2.63 4.94
N ASN A 157 0.23 -3.76 4.42
CA ASN A 157 -0.63 -4.83 3.89
C ASN A 157 -1.43 -4.38 2.65
N GLY A 158 -0.94 -3.37 1.94
CA GLY A 158 -1.64 -2.73 0.83
C GLY A 158 -1.93 -3.67 -0.33
N PHE A 159 -1.07 -4.65 -0.63
CA PHE A 159 -1.31 -5.57 -1.74
C PHE A 159 -2.47 -6.53 -1.48
N ASP A 160 -2.79 -6.79 -0.22
CA ASP A 160 -3.87 -7.69 0.18
C ASP A 160 -5.11 -6.93 0.68
N TYR A 161 -5.07 -5.59 0.72
CA TYR A 161 -6.17 -4.77 1.24
C TYR A 161 -6.35 -3.42 0.51
N ASP A 162 -5.56 -2.40 0.82
CA ASP A 162 -5.82 -1.02 0.39
C ASP A 162 -5.82 -0.84 -1.13
N PHE A 163 -4.82 -1.42 -1.80
CA PHE A 163 -4.68 -1.26 -3.25
C PHE A 163 -5.79 -1.99 -4.02
N PRO A 164 -6.11 -3.27 -3.74
CA PRO A 164 -7.26 -3.92 -4.37
C PRO A 164 -8.61 -3.24 -4.08
N LEU A 165 -8.82 -2.73 -2.86
CA LEU A 165 -10.07 -2.06 -2.48
C LEU A 165 -10.23 -0.73 -3.23
N LEU A 166 -9.19 0.12 -3.23
CA LEU A 166 -9.19 1.35 -4.00
C LEU A 166 -9.32 1.07 -5.51
N CYS A 167 -8.72 -0.01 -6.00
CA CYS A 167 -8.84 -0.42 -7.40
C CYS A 167 -10.29 -0.78 -7.75
N ALA A 168 -10.99 -1.52 -6.89
CA ALA A 168 -12.41 -1.85 -7.09
C ALA A 168 -13.28 -0.58 -7.20
N GLU A 169 -13.12 0.37 -6.28
CA GLU A 169 -13.89 1.63 -6.29
C GLU A 169 -13.58 2.52 -7.50
N LEU A 170 -12.30 2.63 -7.89
CA LEU A 170 -11.92 3.37 -9.08
C LEU A 170 -12.44 2.71 -10.36
N ARG A 171 -12.35 1.37 -10.47
CA ARG A 171 -12.87 0.62 -11.63
C ARG A 171 -14.38 0.77 -11.77
N ARG A 172 -15.12 0.71 -10.65
CA ARG A 172 -16.59 0.93 -10.63
C ARG A 172 -16.98 2.27 -11.25
N LEU A 173 -16.14 3.30 -11.13
CA LEU A 173 -16.36 4.64 -11.70
C LEU A 173 -15.63 4.89 -13.03
N GLY A 174 -14.99 3.87 -13.61
CA GLY A 174 -14.19 4.02 -14.84
C GLY A 174 -12.97 4.94 -14.66
N ALA A 175 -12.55 5.19 -13.42
CA ALA A 175 -11.46 6.09 -13.08
C ALA A 175 -10.10 5.39 -13.14
N ARG A 176 -9.03 6.18 -13.35
CA ARG A 176 -7.66 5.68 -13.42
C ARG A 176 -6.71 6.65 -12.68
N LEU A 177 -5.65 6.08 -12.11
CA LEU A 177 -4.50 6.82 -11.61
C LEU A 177 -3.50 7.11 -12.76
N PRO A 178 -2.50 8.00 -12.56
CA PRO A 178 -1.41 8.19 -13.52
C PRO A 178 -0.74 6.86 -13.88
N ARG A 179 -0.43 6.65 -15.17
CA ARG A 179 0.01 5.34 -15.72
C ARG A 179 1.31 4.82 -15.12
N ASP A 180 2.17 5.73 -14.69
CA ASP A 180 3.47 5.51 -14.07
C ASP A 180 3.39 5.37 -12.54
N THR A 181 2.17 5.34 -11.97
CA THR A 181 1.99 5.08 -10.54
C THR A 181 2.44 3.66 -10.20
N VAL A 182 3.31 3.53 -9.21
CA VAL A 182 3.75 2.27 -8.62
C VAL A 182 3.26 2.14 -7.19
N CYS A 183 3.33 0.95 -6.62
CA CYS A 183 2.82 0.61 -5.29
C CYS A 183 3.88 -0.15 -4.50
N LEU A 184 4.03 0.22 -3.23
CA LEU A 184 4.87 -0.45 -2.26
C LEU A 184 4.02 -0.88 -1.07
N ASP A 185 4.11 -2.16 -0.73
CA ASP A 185 3.59 -2.69 0.52
C ASP A 185 4.71 -2.81 1.55
N THR A 186 4.59 -2.07 2.64
CA THR A 186 5.60 -2.05 3.71
C THR A 186 5.67 -3.35 4.50
N LEU A 187 4.60 -4.16 4.52
CA LEU A 187 4.56 -5.41 5.26
C LEU A 187 5.55 -6.45 4.72
N PRO A 188 5.49 -6.88 3.44
CA PRO A 188 6.48 -7.79 2.87
C PRO A 188 7.86 -7.14 2.76
N ALA A 189 7.94 -5.82 2.54
CA ALA A 189 9.23 -5.12 2.46
C ALA A 189 10.00 -5.19 3.78
N LEU A 190 9.39 -4.79 4.91
CA LEU A 190 10.02 -4.83 6.23
C LEU A 190 10.35 -6.26 6.66
N ARG A 191 9.47 -7.23 6.35
CA ARG A 191 9.77 -8.66 6.59
C ARG A 191 10.99 -9.12 5.79
N GLY A 192 11.12 -8.70 4.53
CA GLY A 192 12.24 -9.02 3.67
C GLY A 192 13.55 -8.43 4.18
N LEU A 193 13.54 -7.14 4.53
CA LEU A 193 14.67 -6.42 5.11
C LEU A 193 15.16 -7.07 6.40
N ASP A 194 14.25 -7.37 7.33
CA ASP A 194 14.63 -7.98 8.61
C ASP A 194 15.18 -9.41 8.43
N ARG A 195 14.69 -10.18 7.43
CA ARG A 195 15.25 -11.50 7.07
C ARG A 195 16.66 -11.41 6.51
N ALA A 196 16.93 -10.45 5.61
CA ALA A 196 18.25 -10.26 5.01
C ALA A 196 19.33 -9.94 6.07
N HIS A 197 18.96 -9.21 7.13
CA HIS A 197 19.86 -8.88 8.24
C HIS A 197 20.01 -9.99 9.30
N SER A 198 19.13 -11.00 9.29
CA SER A 198 19.08 -12.05 10.32
C SER A 198 19.98 -13.26 10.06
N HIS A 199 20.79 -13.27 9.00
CA HIS A 199 21.67 -14.39 8.65
C HIS A 199 22.82 -14.67 9.66
N GLY A 200 22.97 -13.86 10.73
CA GLY A 200 24.04 -13.99 11.72
C GLY A 200 23.65 -14.25 13.18
N THR A 201 22.37 -14.14 13.59
CA THR A 201 21.99 -14.27 15.02
C THR A 201 20.71 -15.08 15.21
N ARG A 202 20.82 -16.11 16.06
CA ARG A 202 19.75 -17.04 16.45
C ARG A 202 18.49 -16.31 16.94
N ALA A 203 17.34 -16.80 16.47
CA ALA A 203 16.04 -16.75 17.13
C ALA A 203 15.62 -15.38 17.73
N ARG A 204 15.42 -14.35 16.90
CA ARG A 204 14.37 -13.38 17.23
C ARG A 204 13.04 -14.14 17.16
N GLY A 205 12.30 -14.21 18.27
CA GLY A 205 10.99 -14.86 18.35
C GLY A 205 10.03 -14.36 17.27
N ARG A 206 8.85 -14.99 17.13
CA ARG A 206 7.81 -14.52 16.18
C ARG A 206 7.44 -13.06 16.48
N GLN A 207 8.08 -12.14 15.77
CA GLN A 207 7.82 -10.71 15.87
C GLN A 207 6.59 -10.39 15.03
N GLY A 208 5.60 -9.71 15.64
CA GLY A 208 4.44 -9.20 14.91
C GLY A 208 4.86 -8.12 13.93
N TYR A 209 4.30 -8.12 12.72
CA TYR A 209 4.54 -7.07 11.73
C TYR A 209 3.30 -6.22 11.49
N SER A 210 2.30 -6.27 12.38
CA SER A 210 1.23 -5.27 12.33
C SER A 210 1.81 -3.88 12.55
N LEU A 211 1.17 -2.86 12.00
CA LEU A 211 1.61 -1.46 12.10
C LEU A 211 1.91 -1.07 13.55
N GLY A 212 1.00 -1.34 14.48
CA GLY A 212 1.21 -1.08 15.91
C GLY A 212 2.40 -1.85 16.51
N SER A 213 2.62 -3.11 16.11
CA SER A 213 3.79 -3.89 16.58
C SER A 213 5.12 -3.34 16.05
N LEU A 214 5.12 -2.80 14.82
CA LEU A 214 6.28 -2.15 14.22
C LEU A 214 6.55 -0.82 14.91
N PHE A 215 5.51 0.00 15.11
CA PHE A 215 5.61 1.27 15.80
C PHE A 215 6.17 1.09 17.22
N HIS A 216 5.56 0.18 18.00
CA HIS A 216 6.04 -0.13 19.34
C HIS A 216 7.50 -0.59 19.35
N ARG A 217 7.92 -1.42 18.38
CA ARG A 217 9.31 -1.87 18.28
C ARG A 217 10.29 -0.74 17.99
N TYR A 218 9.93 0.20 17.13
CA TYR A 218 10.83 1.26 16.67
C TYR A 218 10.86 2.46 17.61
N PHE A 219 9.76 2.73 18.31
CA PHE A 219 9.59 3.95 19.11
C PHE A 219 9.34 3.70 20.60
N GLN A 220 9.16 2.44 21.02
CA GLN A 220 8.83 2.07 22.41
C GLN A 220 7.63 2.84 22.97
N ALA A 221 6.67 3.12 22.09
CA ALA A 221 5.45 3.87 22.35
C ALA A 221 4.27 3.25 21.59
N GLU A 222 3.06 3.65 21.94
CA GLU A 222 1.85 3.26 21.21
C GLU A 222 1.48 4.31 20.17
N PRO A 223 0.91 3.91 19.01
CA PRO A 223 0.37 4.85 18.04
C PRO A 223 -0.74 5.71 18.64
N SER A 224 -0.77 7.00 18.27
CA SER A 224 -1.89 7.89 18.55
C SER A 224 -3.00 7.71 17.52
N ALA A 225 -4.26 7.75 17.95
CA ALA A 225 -5.44 7.72 17.05
C ALA A 225 -5.46 6.53 16.08
N ALA A 226 -5.07 5.35 16.57
CA ALA A 226 -5.18 4.10 15.81
C ALA A 226 -6.63 3.90 15.33
N HIS A 227 -6.78 3.39 14.10
CA HIS A 227 -8.07 3.16 13.44
C HIS A 227 -8.84 4.43 13.03
N SER A 228 -8.13 5.54 12.88
CA SER A 228 -8.48 6.57 11.91
C SER A 228 -7.48 6.51 10.77
N ALA A 229 -7.94 6.67 9.53
CA ALA A 229 -7.07 6.60 8.36
C ALA A 229 -5.90 7.59 8.47
N GLU A 230 -6.14 8.81 8.97
CA GLU A 230 -5.08 9.81 9.14
C GLU A 230 -4.07 9.42 10.25
N GLY A 231 -4.55 8.79 11.33
CA GLY A 231 -3.70 8.30 12.41
C GLY A 231 -2.81 7.12 11.97
N ASP A 232 -3.37 6.21 11.20
CA ASP A 232 -2.64 5.04 10.69
C ASP A 232 -1.69 5.42 9.53
N VAL A 233 -2.04 6.37 8.65
CA VAL A 233 -1.08 6.98 7.69
C VAL A 233 0.07 7.67 8.42
N HIS A 234 -0.21 8.46 9.46
CA HIS A 234 0.82 9.12 10.26
C HIS A 234 1.79 8.10 10.88
N THR A 235 1.24 7.03 11.46
CA THR A 235 2.01 5.92 12.04
C THR A 235 2.87 5.22 10.99
N LEU A 236 2.29 4.94 9.82
CA LEU A 236 3.00 4.33 8.69
C LEU A 236 4.16 5.21 8.19
N LEU A 237 3.95 6.51 8.06
CA LEU A 237 4.99 7.44 7.65
C LEU A 237 6.14 7.45 8.66
N LEU A 238 5.88 7.46 9.97
CA LEU A 238 6.95 7.38 10.97
C LEU A 238 7.73 6.07 10.89
N ILE A 239 7.04 4.93 10.74
CA ILE A 239 7.67 3.61 10.52
C ILE A 239 8.55 3.64 9.26
N PHE A 240 8.05 4.24 8.18
CA PHE A 240 8.81 4.37 6.94
C PHE A 240 10.06 5.22 7.15
N LEU A 241 9.94 6.40 7.78
CA LEU A 241 11.05 7.30 8.07
C LEU A 241 12.14 6.62 8.92
N HIS A 242 11.75 5.75 9.87
CA HIS A 242 12.68 4.96 10.67
C HIS A 242 13.58 4.03 9.83
N ARG A 243 13.09 3.59 8.66
CA ARG A 243 13.77 2.64 7.74
C ARG A 243 13.90 3.22 6.32
N ALA A 244 13.94 4.55 6.18
CA ALA A 244 13.73 5.20 4.87
C ALA A 244 14.74 4.77 3.82
N THR A 245 16.04 4.75 4.15
CA THR A 245 17.10 4.35 3.21
C THR A 245 16.85 2.96 2.60
N GLU A 246 16.48 1.99 3.44
CA GLU A 246 16.24 0.61 3.02
C GLU A 246 14.92 0.47 2.25
N LEU A 247 13.87 1.17 2.67
CA LEU A 247 12.57 1.13 2.01
C LEU A 247 12.55 1.87 0.69
N LEU A 248 13.31 2.97 0.55
CA LEU A 248 13.51 3.66 -0.73
C LEU A 248 14.23 2.74 -1.72
N ALA A 249 15.32 2.10 -1.31
CA ALA A 249 16.02 1.12 -2.14
C ALA A 249 15.11 -0.05 -2.53
N TRP A 250 14.32 -0.56 -1.59
CA TRP A 250 13.34 -1.60 -1.85
C TRP A 250 12.27 -1.16 -2.86
N ALA A 251 11.78 0.08 -2.73
CA ALA A 251 10.78 0.64 -3.65
C ALA A 251 11.32 0.75 -5.07
N ASP A 252 12.56 1.21 -5.23
CA ASP A 252 13.18 1.37 -6.54
C ASP A 252 13.34 0.04 -7.29
N GLU A 253 13.51 -1.07 -6.54
CA GLU A 253 13.73 -2.39 -7.12
C GLU A 253 12.46 -3.24 -7.24
N GLN A 254 11.52 -3.10 -6.29
CA GLN A 254 10.42 -4.05 -6.11
C GLN A 254 9.02 -3.44 -6.08
N ALA A 255 8.88 -2.12 -6.22
CA ALA A 255 7.55 -1.52 -6.36
C ALA A 255 6.84 -2.08 -7.60
N ARG A 256 5.53 -2.31 -7.46
CA ARG A 256 4.71 -2.90 -8.54
C ARG A 256 3.91 -1.81 -9.23
N GLY A 257 3.81 -1.85 -10.55
CA GLY A 257 2.95 -0.92 -11.29
C GLY A 257 1.48 -1.05 -10.85
N TRP A 258 0.80 0.09 -10.62
CA TRP A 258 -0.63 0.13 -10.29
C TRP A 258 -1.50 -0.62 -11.30
N ALA A 259 -1.10 -0.63 -12.57
CA ALA A 259 -1.78 -1.37 -13.63
C ALA A 259 -1.84 -2.90 -13.40
N HIS A 260 -1.03 -3.44 -12.50
CA HIS A 260 -1.03 -4.86 -12.13
C HIS A 260 -1.84 -5.16 -10.85
N ILE A 261 -2.46 -4.14 -10.25
CA ILE A 261 -3.34 -4.32 -9.10
C ILE A 261 -4.72 -4.75 -9.59
N GLU A 262 -5.12 -5.96 -9.20
CA GLU A 262 -6.46 -6.46 -9.42
C GLU A 262 -7.43 -5.93 -8.37
N PRO A 263 -8.72 -5.73 -8.72
CA PRO A 263 -9.70 -5.20 -7.81
C PRO A 263 -10.03 -6.27 -6.77
N MET A 264 -10.34 -5.85 -5.54
CA MET A 264 -10.65 -6.78 -4.44
C MET A 264 -11.82 -7.71 -4.78
N TYR A 265 -12.79 -7.18 -5.51
CA TYR A 265 -13.95 -7.87 -6.03
C TYR A 265 -14.35 -7.23 -7.37
N LEU A 266 -15.04 -7.98 -8.22
CA LEU A 266 -15.55 -7.45 -9.49
C LEU A 266 -16.74 -6.53 -9.23
N PRO A 267 -16.85 -5.40 -9.96
CA PRO A 267 -18.07 -4.61 -9.92
C PRO A 267 -19.26 -5.43 -10.48
N PRO A 268 -20.49 -5.23 -9.98
CA PRO A 268 -21.66 -5.99 -10.42
C PRO A 268 -21.92 -5.96 -11.94
N ASP A 269 -21.50 -4.89 -12.60
CA ASP A 269 -21.72 -4.62 -14.02
C ASP A 269 -20.44 -4.77 -14.88
N ASP A 270 -19.47 -5.60 -14.48
CA ASP A 270 -18.26 -5.80 -15.29
C ASP A 270 -18.62 -6.49 -16.63
N PRO A 271 -18.42 -5.85 -17.80
CA PRO A 271 -18.70 -6.46 -19.10
C PRO A 271 -17.80 -7.66 -19.42
N SER A 272 -16.77 -7.94 -18.61
CA SER A 272 -16.01 -9.20 -18.69
C SER A 272 -16.77 -10.44 -18.19
N LEU A 273 -17.94 -10.26 -17.55
CA LEU A 273 -18.85 -11.36 -17.17
C LEU A 273 -19.72 -11.86 -18.34
N GLU A 274 -19.70 -11.19 -19.50
CA GLU A 274 -20.43 -11.62 -20.71
C GLU A 274 -19.54 -12.39 -21.73
N ALA A 275 -18.34 -12.85 -21.34
CA ALA A 275 -17.42 -13.59 -22.22
C ALA A 275 -17.35 -15.09 -21.95
#